data_AF-A0A7S8E9A9-F1
#
_entry.id   AF-A0A7S8E9A9-F1
#
_cell.length_a   1.000
_cell.length_b   1.000
_cell.length_c   1.000
_cell.angle_alpha   90.00
_cell.angle_beta   90.00
_cell.angle_gamma   90.00
#
_symmetry.space_group_name_H-M   'P 1'
#
loop_
_entity.id
_entity.type
_entity.pdbx_description
1 polymer ?
#
loop_
_entity_poly.entity_id
_entity_poly.type
_entity_poly.pdbx_seq_one_letter_code
_entity_poly.pdbx_strand_id
1 'polypeptide(L)'
;MPIRIGWYDHNQTIIYVQFVARWTTDEYRQMLVDSYDLIDSVDGDVVVLLNFIDSQSLPLLIVPLLKQAVFQTHPRTSLIVVVGASEMLLRLGRVVQRAYPVVSDRTVIAPSLTSANQLIEKHQHASITMTESS
;
A
#
# COMPACT_ATOMS: atom_id res chain seq x y z
N MET A 1 -15.77 9.83 -3.43
CA MET A 1 -15.13 8.83 -2.56
C MET A 1 -14.03 9.48 -1.75
N PRO A 2 -13.97 9.25 -0.43
CA PRO A 2 -12.93 9.69 0.50
C PRO A 2 -11.63 8.90 0.37
N ILE A 3 -11.57 7.92 -0.53
CA ILE A 3 -10.33 7.28 -0.96
C ILE A 3 -10.11 7.67 -2.41
N ARG A 4 -8.94 8.24 -2.70
CA ARG A 4 -8.50 8.61 -4.05
C ARG A 4 -7.40 7.65 -4.46
N ILE A 5 -7.45 7.15 -5.69
CA ILE A 5 -6.48 6.21 -6.23
C ILE A 5 -6.09 6.61 -7.66
N GLY A 6 -4.83 6.38 -8.01
CA GLY A 6 -4.33 6.53 -9.38
C GLY A 6 -2.83 6.30 -9.46
N TRP A 7 -2.29 6.46 -10.67
CA TRP A 7 -0.85 6.44 -10.89
C TRP A 7 -0.18 7.68 -10.29
N TYR A 8 0.88 7.46 -9.52
CA TYR A 8 1.71 8.50 -8.93
C TYR A 8 2.75 9.05 -9.92
N ASP A 9 3.24 8.19 -10.80
CA ASP A 9 4.29 8.47 -11.77
C ASP A 9 3.83 8.23 -13.20
N HIS A 10 4.56 8.81 -14.17
CA HIS A 10 4.23 8.65 -15.59
C HIS A 10 4.51 7.24 -16.12
N ASN A 11 5.48 6.54 -15.50
CA ASN A 11 5.88 5.19 -15.90
C ASN A 11 4.92 4.12 -15.34
N GLN A 12 3.89 4.50 -14.59
CA GLN A 12 2.91 3.59 -14.01
C GLN A 12 3.54 2.47 -13.17
N THR A 13 4.55 2.84 -12.39
CA THR A 13 5.25 1.92 -11.49
C THR A 13 4.80 2.07 -10.04
N ILE A 14 4.11 3.18 -9.72
CA ILE A 14 3.67 3.50 -8.37
C ILE A 14 2.18 3.87 -8.39
N ILE A 15 1.36 3.10 -7.69
CA ILE A 15 -0.03 3.48 -7.37
C ILE A 15 -0.02 4.33 -6.10
N TYR A 16 -0.66 5.48 -6.15
CA TYR A 16 -0.89 6.33 -4.98
C TYR A 16 -2.34 6.23 -4.53
N VAL A 17 -2.53 5.89 -3.25
CA VAL A 17 -3.83 5.83 -2.60
C VAL A 17 -3.86 6.85 -1.47
N GLN A 18 -4.74 7.85 -1.56
CA GLN A 18 -4.93 8.84 -0.51
C GLN A 18 -6.24 8.59 0.24
N PHE A 19 -6.14 8.39 1.55
CA PHE A 19 -7.27 8.30 2.47
C PHE A 19 -7.53 9.69 3.06
N VAL A 20 -8.69 10.28 2.75
CA VAL A 20 -9.12 11.58 3.27
C VAL A 20 -10.37 11.44 4.13
N ALA A 21 -10.49 12.27 5.16
CA ALA A 21 -11.68 12.32 6.02
C ALA A 21 -12.05 10.95 6.63
N ARG A 22 -13.34 10.63 6.72
CA ARG A 22 -13.85 9.33 7.13
C ARG A 22 -14.17 8.52 5.89
N TRP A 23 -13.66 7.29 5.85
CA TRP A 23 -13.94 6.33 4.79
C TRP A 23 -14.55 5.06 5.38
N THR A 24 -15.30 4.36 4.55
CA THR A 24 -16.08 3.17 4.90
C THR A 24 -15.40 1.89 4.43
N THR A 25 -15.86 0.75 4.96
CA THR A 25 -15.36 -0.55 4.52
C THR A 25 -15.64 -0.82 3.03
N ASP A 26 -16.74 -0.31 2.50
CA ASP A 26 -17.13 -0.52 1.11
C ASP A 26 -16.23 0.30 0.17
N GLU A 27 -15.91 1.53 0.53
CA GLU A 27 -14.95 2.36 -0.20
C GLU A 27 -13.55 1.74 -0.20
N TYR A 28 -13.15 1.11 0.90
CA TYR A 28 -11.89 0.36 0.95
C TYR A 28 -11.90 -0.86 0.04
N ARG A 29 -12.99 -1.63 0.03
CA ARG A 29 -13.12 -2.78 -0.88
C ARG A 29 -13.11 -2.34 -2.33
N GLN A 30 -13.78 -1.24 -2.65
CA GLN A 30 -13.74 -0.67 -4.00
C GLN A 30 -12.32 -0.26 -4.38
N MET A 31 -11.59 0.40 -3.47
CA MET A 31 -10.19 0.75 -3.70
C MET A 31 -9.31 -0.48 -3.98
N LEU A 32 -9.55 -1.62 -3.32
CA LEU A 32 -8.83 -2.86 -3.63
C LEU A 32 -9.10 -3.34 -5.06
N VAL A 33 -10.35 -3.30 -5.51
CA VAL A 33 -10.72 -3.63 -6.90
C VAL A 33 -10.04 -2.67 -7.88
N ASP A 34 -10.15 -1.36 -7.63
CA ASP A 34 -9.54 -0.34 -8.49
C ASP A 34 -8.01 -0.48 -8.53
N SER A 35 -7.38 -0.86 -7.41
CA SER A 35 -5.93 -1.12 -7.35
C SER A 35 -5.53 -2.33 -8.20
N TYR A 36 -6.32 -3.39 -8.16
CA TYR A 36 -6.11 -4.58 -8.98
C TYR A 36 -6.23 -4.26 -10.46
N ASP A 37 -7.27 -3.53 -10.86
CA ASP A 37 -7.47 -3.12 -12.26
C ASP A 37 -6.29 -2.27 -12.77
N LEU A 38 -5.75 -1.38 -11.94
CA LEU A 38 -4.55 -0.61 -12.29
C LEU A 38 -3.32 -1.51 -12.44
N ILE A 39 -3.06 -2.41 -11.48
CA ILE A 39 -1.92 -3.34 -11.58
C ILE A 39 -2.07 -4.25 -12.80
N ASP A 40 -3.30 -4.63 -13.16
CA ASP A 40 -3.59 -5.45 -14.32
C ASP A 40 -3.43 -4.75 -15.66
N SER A 41 -3.46 -3.42 -15.68
CA SER A 41 -3.27 -2.62 -16.87
C SER A 41 -1.83 -2.45 -17.34
N VAL A 42 -0.83 -2.90 -16.56
CA VAL A 42 0.60 -2.74 -16.86
C VAL A 42 1.36 -4.05 -16.82
N ASP A 43 2.39 -4.19 -17.66
CA ASP A 43 3.29 -5.33 -17.62
C ASP A 43 4.48 -5.04 -16.71
N GLY A 44 4.30 -5.18 -15.39
CA GLY A 44 5.40 -4.99 -14.46
C GLY A 44 5.00 -5.07 -13.00
N ASP A 45 6.02 -5.06 -12.15
CA ASP A 45 5.83 -4.95 -10.71
C ASP A 45 5.47 -3.51 -10.32
N VAL A 46 4.52 -3.39 -9.41
CA VAL A 46 3.94 -2.12 -8.97
C VAL A 46 4.17 -1.93 -7.47
N VAL A 47 4.56 -0.71 -7.11
CA VAL A 47 4.63 -0.24 -5.74
C VAL A 47 3.31 0.43 -5.38
N VAL A 48 2.80 0.20 -4.17
CA VAL A 48 1.57 0.84 -3.67
C VAL A 48 1.91 1.77 -2.52
N LEU A 49 1.68 3.08 -2.69
CA LEU A 49 1.87 4.11 -1.69
C LEU A 49 0.52 4.49 -1.05
N LEU A 50 0.31 4.06 0.19
CA LEU A 50 -0.88 4.34 0.99
C LEU A 50 -0.65 5.58 1.88
N ASN A 51 -1.31 6.69 1.59
CA ASN A 51 -1.24 7.92 2.37
C ASN A 51 -2.48 8.13 3.25
N PHE A 52 -2.27 8.09 4.56
CA PHE A 52 -3.27 8.31 5.61
C PHE A 52 -3.15 9.67 6.32
N ILE A 53 -2.27 10.59 5.88
CA ILE A 53 -2.03 11.88 6.56
C ILE A 53 -3.34 12.65 6.82
N ASP A 54 -4.25 12.66 5.85
CA ASP A 54 -5.53 13.39 5.93
C ASP A 54 -6.71 12.51 6.40
N SER A 55 -6.43 11.29 6.86
CA SER A 55 -7.45 10.33 7.33
C SER A 55 -7.85 10.66 8.77
N GLN A 56 -9.13 10.94 9.00
CA GLN A 56 -9.62 11.35 10.32
C GLN A 56 -9.90 10.18 11.27
N SER A 57 -10.29 9.02 10.74
CA SER A 57 -10.60 7.86 11.58
C SER A 57 -10.55 6.56 10.78
N LEU A 58 -10.16 5.47 11.45
CA LEU A 58 -10.30 4.12 10.92
C LEU A 58 -11.75 3.64 11.11
N PRO A 59 -12.31 2.86 10.18
CA PRO A 59 -13.60 2.22 10.39
C PRO A 59 -13.53 1.17 11.51
N LEU A 60 -14.64 0.96 12.22
CA LEU A 60 -14.77 0.00 13.33
C LEU A 60 -14.36 -1.44 12.97
N LEU A 61 -14.42 -1.81 11.68
CA LEU A 61 -14.14 -3.15 11.16
C LEU A 61 -12.86 -3.19 10.32
N ILE A 62 -11.83 -2.43 10.73
CA ILE A 62 -10.56 -2.36 10.01
C ILE A 62 -9.75 -3.68 10.04
N VAL A 63 -9.86 -4.48 11.10
CA VAL A 63 -9.07 -5.72 11.25
C VAL A 63 -9.41 -6.76 10.17
N PRO A 64 -10.70 -7.06 9.89
CA PRO A 64 -11.07 -7.88 8.74
C PRO A 64 -10.53 -7.36 7.40
N LEU A 65 -10.49 -6.05 7.20
CA LEU A 65 -9.96 -5.45 5.97
C LEU A 65 -8.46 -5.64 5.83
N LEU A 66 -7.69 -5.44 6.91
CA LEU A 66 -6.25 -5.69 6.91
C LEU A 66 -5.95 -7.17 6.63
N LYS A 67 -6.74 -8.08 7.22
CA LYS A 67 -6.66 -9.51 6.91
C LYS A 67 -6.95 -9.77 5.44
N GLN A 68 -8.01 -9.17 4.89
CA GLN A 68 -8.36 -9.32 3.49
C GLN A 68 -7.23 -8.84 2.58
N ALA A 69 -6.66 -7.66 2.84
CA ALA A 69 -5.54 -7.10 2.07
C ALA A 69 -4.32 -8.02 2.08
N VAL A 70 -4.03 -8.68 3.21
CA VAL A 70 -2.96 -9.69 3.31
C VAL A 70 -3.21 -10.87 2.37
N PHE A 71 -4.41 -11.44 2.37
CA PHE A 71 -4.72 -12.59 1.51
C PHE A 71 -4.95 -12.24 0.04
N GLN A 72 -5.26 -10.97 -0.23
CA GLN A 72 -5.56 -10.43 -1.56
C GLN A 72 -4.54 -9.35 -1.91
N THR A 73 -3.26 -9.59 -1.64
CA THR A 73 -2.21 -8.77 -2.22
C THR A 73 -1.94 -9.31 -3.62
N HIS A 74 -1.96 -8.43 -4.63
CA HIS A 74 -1.71 -8.83 -6.01
C HIS A 74 -0.27 -9.37 -6.14
N PRO A 75 -0.01 -10.46 -6.89
CA PRO A 75 1.33 -11.05 -6.99
C PRO A 75 2.40 -10.07 -7.52
N ARG A 76 2.00 -9.15 -8.42
CA ARG A 76 2.83 -8.05 -8.95
C ARG A 76 2.98 -6.84 -8.03
N THR A 77 2.40 -6.88 -6.82
CA THR A 77 2.71 -5.87 -5.80
C THR A 77 4.05 -6.20 -5.17
N SER A 78 5.07 -5.41 -5.50
CA SER A 78 6.44 -5.63 -5.02
C SER A 78 6.70 -4.98 -3.66
N LEU A 79 6.09 -3.81 -3.40
CA LEU A 79 6.24 -3.06 -2.15
C LEU A 79 4.96 -2.28 -1.83
N ILE A 80 4.59 -2.25 -0.55
CA ILE A 80 3.53 -1.42 0.02
C ILE A 80 4.17 -0.45 0.99
N VAL A 81 4.01 0.85 0.77
CA VAL A 81 4.53 1.92 1.63
C VAL A 81 3.37 2.64 2.30
N VAL A 82 3.37 2.70 3.63
CA VAL A 82 2.31 3.34 4.41
C VAL A 82 2.83 4.65 5.03
N VAL A 83 2.12 5.75 4.82
CA VAL A 83 2.48 7.09 5.32
C VAL A 83 1.34 7.67 6.15
N GLY A 84 1.66 8.38 7.24
CA GLY A 84 0.67 9.10 8.04
C GLY A 84 -0.31 8.19 8.78
N ALA A 85 0.03 6.91 8.95
CA ALA A 85 -0.79 5.98 9.72
C ALA A 85 -0.86 6.42 11.19
N SER A 86 -2.07 6.40 11.76
CA SER A 86 -2.25 6.63 13.20
C SER A 86 -1.57 5.53 14.02
N GLU A 87 -1.18 5.84 15.26
CA GLU A 87 -0.64 4.86 16.21
C GLU A 87 -1.51 3.60 16.34
N MET A 88 -2.84 3.76 16.26
CA MET A 88 -3.77 2.64 16.25
C MET A 88 -3.58 1.75 15.01
N LEU A 89 -3.51 2.34 13.81
CA LEU A 89 -3.30 1.59 12.57
C LEU A 89 -1.96 0.84 12.61
N LEU A 90 -0.91 1.48 13.11
CA LEU A 90 0.41 0.86 13.26
C LEU A 90 0.39 -0.34 14.21
N ARG A 91 -0.30 -0.22 15.35
CA ARG A 91 -0.44 -1.32 16.31
C ARG A 91 -1.22 -2.49 15.71
N LEU A 92 -2.34 -2.22 15.04
CA LEU A 92 -3.14 -3.25 14.37
C LEU A 92 -2.34 -3.92 13.24
N GLY A 93 -1.61 -3.14 12.46
CA GLY A 93 -0.71 -3.64 11.42
C GLY A 93 0.32 -4.62 11.98
N ARG A 94 0.96 -4.30 13.11
CA ARG A 94 1.91 -5.22 13.78
C ARG A 94 1.26 -6.52 14.24
N VAL A 95 0.02 -6.48 14.73
CA VAL A 95 -0.72 -7.69 15.12
C VAL A 95 -0.97 -8.57 13.90
N VAL A 96 -1.41 -7.96 12.79
CA VAL A 96 -1.65 -8.68 11.53
C VAL A 96 -0.35 -9.25 10.97
N GLN A 97 0.74 -8.48 10.95
CA GLN A 97 2.06 -8.95 10.49
C GLN A 97 2.58 -10.15 11.30
N ARG A 98 2.40 -10.14 12.63
CA ARG A 98 2.77 -11.29 13.48
C ARG A 98 1.92 -12.53 13.23
N ALA A 99 0.64 -12.34 12.93
CA ALA A 99 -0.28 -13.44 12.64
C ALA A 99 -0.08 -14.01 11.22
N TYR A 100 0.40 -13.19 10.27
CA TYR A 100 0.54 -13.54 8.86
C TYR A 100 1.90 -13.06 8.30
N PRO A 101 3.01 -13.76 8.62
CA PRO A 101 4.37 -13.32 8.27
C PRO A 101 4.64 -13.21 6.76
N VAL A 102 3.95 -13.99 5.93
CA VAL A 102 4.15 -14.01 4.45
C VAL A 102 3.95 -12.62 3.81
N VAL A 103 3.17 -11.74 4.43
CA VAL A 103 2.89 -10.39 3.89
C VAL A 103 3.69 -9.29 4.60
N SER A 104 4.36 -9.60 5.72
CA SER A 104 5.18 -8.60 6.42
C SER A 104 6.35 -8.11 5.59
N ASP A 105 6.89 -8.96 4.72
CA ASP A 105 8.14 -8.70 4.01
C ASP A 105 8.02 -7.64 2.91
N ARG A 106 6.79 -7.32 2.49
CA ARG A 106 6.51 -6.35 1.42
C ARG A 106 5.88 -5.05 1.93
N THR A 107 5.73 -4.86 3.24
CA THR A 107 5.07 -3.66 3.80
C THR A 107 6.03 -2.86 4.67
N VAL A 108 6.25 -1.59 4.32
CA VAL A 108 7.06 -0.65 5.09
C VAL A 108 6.24 0.57 5.51
N ILE A 109 6.60 1.15 6.65
CA ILE A 109 5.96 2.36 7.17
C ILE A 109 6.98 3.51 7.07
N ALA A 110 6.57 4.62 6.47
CA ALA A 110 7.38 5.83 6.37
C ALA A 110 6.78 6.97 7.23
N PRO A 111 7.62 7.77 7.90
CA PRO A 111 7.18 8.90 8.72
C PRO A 111 6.64 10.09 7.91
N SER A 112 6.95 10.18 6.62
CA SER A 112 6.56 11.28 5.74
C SER A 112 6.52 10.83 4.28
N LEU A 113 5.87 11.61 3.41
CA LEU A 113 5.88 11.37 1.96
C LEU A 113 7.30 11.43 1.38
N THR A 114 8.13 12.34 1.85
CA THR A 114 9.54 12.41 1.43
C THR A 114 10.29 11.13 1.78
N SER A 115 10.12 10.60 3.00
CA SER A 115 10.75 9.35 3.39
C SER A 115 10.18 8.14 2.64
N ALA A 116 8.88 8.17 2.32
CA ALA A 116 8.26 7.15 1.48
C ALA A 116 8.91 7.10 0.09
N ASN A 117 9.05 8.25 -0.57
CA ASN A 117 9.69 8.33 -1.89
C ASN A 117 11.14 7.80 -1.86
N GLN A 118 11.91 8.13 -0.82
CA GLN A 118 13.27 7.59 -0.65
C GLN A 118 13.30 6.05 -0.51
N LEU A 119 12.32 5.47 0.19
CA LEU A 119 12.21 4.01 0.31
C LEU A 119 11.84 3.36 -1.02
N ILE A 120 10.95 3.99 -1.79
CA ILE A 120 10.54 3.51 -3.11
C ILE A 120 11.72 3.55 -4.09
N GLU A 121 12.44 4.68 -4.15
CA GLU A 121 13.63 4.82 -4.99
C GLU A 121 14.69 3.76 -4.65
N LYS A 122 14.94 3.52 -3.35
CA LYS A 122 15.87 2.48 -2.91
C LYS A 122 15.43 1.08 -3.36
N HIS A 123 14.15 0.78 -3.27
CA HIS A 123 13.57 -0.51 -3.67
C HIS A 123 13.67 -0.73 -5.19
N GLN A 124 13.34 0.29 -5.98
CA GLN A 124 13.43 0.24 -7.44
C GLN A 124 14.89 0.02 -7.90
N HIS A 125 15.86 0.73 -7.31
CA HIS A 125 17.28 0.51 -7.60
C HIS A 125 17.75 -0.91 -7.25
N ALA A 126 17.34 -1.45 -6.10
CA ALA A 126 17.72 -2.80 -5.69
C ALA A 126 17.18 -3.89 -6.63
N SER A 127 15.98 -3.68 -7.17
CA SER A 127 15.33 -4.63 -8.10
C SER A 127 16.04 -4.69 -9.46
N ILE A 128 16.60 -3.58 -9.92
CA ILE A 128 17.37 -3.51 -11.18
C ILE A 128 18.67 -4.32 -11.06
N THR A 129 19.41 -4.16 -9.95
CA THR A 129 20.71 -4.84 -9.76
C THR A 129 20.59 -6.36 -9.67
N MET A 130 19.47 -6.89 -9.18
CA MET A 130 19.25 -8.35 -9.11
C MET A 130 18.93 -8.99 -10.46
N THR A 131 18.37 -8.22 -11.40
CA THR A 131 17.96 -8.73 -12.72
C THR A 131 19.16 -8.87 -13.68
N GLU A 132 20.22 -8.08 -13.51
CA GLU A 132 21.42 -8.11 -14.36
C GLU A 132 22.43 -9.22 -14.00
N SER A 133 22.20 -9.95 -12.90
CA SER A 133 23.13 -10.98 -12.38
C SER A 133 22.70 -12.42 -12.68
N SER A 134 21.68 -12.64 -13.53
CA SER A 134 21.11 -13.96 -13.84
C SER A 134 21.30 -14.36 -15.31
#